data_AF-A0A4Y2DI67-F1
#
_entry.id   AF-A0A4Y2DI67-F1
#
_cell.length_a   1.000
_cell.length_b   1.000
_cell.length_c   1.000
_cell.angle_alpha   90.00
_cell.angle_beta   90.00
_cell.angle_gamma   90.00
#
_symmetry.space_group_name_H-M   'P 1'
#
loop_
_entity.id
_entity.type
_entity.pdbx_description
1 polymer ?
#
loop_
_entity_poly.entity_id
_entity_poly.type
_entity_poly.pdbx_seq_one_letter_code
_entity_poly.pdbx_strand_id
1 'polypeptide(L)'
;IITGDETRVHNFAPHTKSSSMTWMHPSLPVTKKFKVSNSAGKVALRVFWDAKGVTLIDFFTSGTINAARYCDILTKLMSALRRKRPGLLSRGVCF
;
A
#
# COMPACT_ATOMS: atom_id res chain seq x y z
N ILE A 1 -23.12 3.48 -3.23
CA ILE A 1 -21.88 4.05 -3.81
C ILE A 1 -20.73 3.42 -3.06
N ILE A 2 -19.77 2.85 -3.77
CA ILE A 2 -18.56 2.24 -3.20
C ILE A 2 -17.40 3.11 -3.67
N THR A 3 -16.55 3.52 -2.74
CA THR A 3 -15.37 4.33 -3.04
C THR A 3 -14.14 3.47 -2.83
N GLY A 4 -13.14 3.64 -3.70
CA GLY A 4 -11.84 2.99 -3.58
C GLY A 4 -10.73 4.03 -3.70
N ASP A 5 -9.68 3.89 -2.89
CA ASP A 5 -8.46 4.70 -2.99
C ASP A 5 -7.21 3.80 -2.92
N GLU A 6 -6.13 4.26 -3.56
CA GLU A 6 -4.82 3.62 -3.54
C GLU A 6 -3.79 4.53 -2.85
N THR A 7 -3.42 4.17 -1.62
CA THR A 7 -2.43 4.89 -0.82
C THR A 7 -1.09 4.17 -0.85
N ARG A 8 0.02 4.88 -1.09
CA ARG A 8 1.37 4.31 -0.97
C ARG A 8 1.94 4.59 0.41
N VAL A 9 2.26 3.52 1.14
CA VAL A 9 2.86 3.55 2.48
C VAL A 9 4.35 3.19 2.38
N HIS A 10 5.21 4.05 2.93
CA HIS A 10 6.64 3.79 3.03
C HIS A 10 6.94 2.93 4.26
N ASN A 11 7.58 1.77 4.07
CA ASN A 11 8.03 0.92 5.17
C ASN A 11 9.27 1.49 5.91
N PHE A 12 9.86 2.59 5.41
CA PHE A 12 11.06 3.17 6.00
C PHE A 12 11.03 4.70 5.96
N ALA A 13 10.86 5.31 7.13
CA ALA A 13 11.10 6.73 7.37
C ALA A 13 12.28 6.85 8.35
N PRO A 14 13.51 7.14 7.89
CA PRO A 14 14.59 7.48 8.80
C PRO A 14 14.36 8.91 9.29
N HIS A 15 13.44 9.07 10.25
CA HIS A 15 13.02 10.39 10.72
C HIS A 15 14.03 11.02 11.70
N THR A 16 15.16 10.36 11.98
CA THR A 16 16.10 10.79 13.02
C THR A 16 17.55 10.64 12.57
N LYS A 17 18.31 11.74 12.64
CA LYS A 17 19.77 11.82 12.36
C LYS A 17 20.56 10.78 13.16
N SER A 18 20.09 10.47 14.37
CA SER A 18 20.62 9.46 15.31
C SER A 18 20.68 8.05 14.71
N SER A 19 19.62 7.60 14.02
CA SER A 19 19.54 6.25 13.44
C SER A 19 20.49 6.01 12.26
N SER A 20 21.15 7.07 11.77
CA SER A 20 22.13 7.03 10.67
C SER A 20 23.56 7.28 11.13
N MET A 21 23.81 7.35 12.43
CA MET A 21 25.16 7.50 12.97
C MET A 21 25.75 6.13 13.29
N THR A 22 26.73 5.72 12.50
CA THR A 22 27.69 4.71 12.92
C THR A 22 28.67 5.41 13.88
N TRP A 23 28.74 4.98 15.14
CA TRP A 23 29.75 5.46 16.08
C TRP A 23 31.14 5.01 15.58
N MET A 24 32.02 5.97 15.28
CA MET A 24 33.38 5.73 14.79
C MET A 24 34.40 6.42 15.70
N HIS A 25 35.60 5.86 15.79
CA HIS A 25 36.73 6.46 16.51
C HIS A 25 37.23 7.72 15.75
N PRO A 26 37.68 8.79 16.45
CA PRO A 26 38.00 10.10 15.84
C PRO A 26 39.08 10.10 14.75
N SER A 27 39.87 9.03 14.63
CA SER A 27 41.06 8.94 13.78
C SER A 27 40.81 8.34 12.38
N LEU A 28 39.57 7.98 12.03
CA LEU A 28 39.25 7.30 10.76
C LEU A 28 38.60 8.25 9.73
N PRO A 29 38.94 8.13 8.44
CA PRO A 29 38.36 8.97 7.38
C PRO A 29 36.84 8.73 7.28
N VAL A 30 36.08 9.82 7.24
CA VAL A 30 34.61 9.82 7.19
C VAL A 30 34.15 9.12 5.91
N THR A 31 33.49 7.96 6.05
CA THR A 31 32.82 7.30 4.94
C THR A 31 31.68 8.18 4.43
N LYS A 32 31.75 8.55 3.15
CA LYS A 32 30.72 9.33 2.47
C LYS A 32 29.42 8.52 2.49
N LYS A 33 28.43 8.97 3.28
CA LYS A 33 27.15 8.28 3.44
C LYS A 33 26.53 8.03 2.06
N PHE A 34 26.50 6.77 1.61
CA PHE A 34 25.65 6.40 0.48
C PHE A 34 24.21 6.53 0.99
N LYS A 35 23.46 7.49 0.43
CA LYS A 35 22.04 7.64 0.77
C LYS A 35 21.37 6.30 0.44
N VAL A 36 20.91 5.59 1.46
CA VAL A 36 20.07 4.41 1.28
C VAL A 36 18.91 4.81 0.38
N SER A 37 18.78 4.14 -0.77
CA SER A 37 17.71 4.41 -1.72
C SER A 37 16.36 4.21 -1.04
N ASN A 38 15.50 5.22 -1.04
CA ASN A 38 14.10 5.23 -0.55
C ASN A 38 13.17 4.22 -1.28
N SER A 39 13.72 3.23 -2.00
CA SER A 39 13.01 2.26 -2.84
C SER A 39 12.80 0.91 -2.16
N ALA A 40 13.47 0.61 -1.05
CA ALA A 40 13.33 -0.67 -0.35
C ALA A 40 12.07 -0.67 0.54
N GLY A 41 10.95 -1.14 0.00
CA GLY A 41 9.73 -1.44 0.77
C GLY A 41 8.63 -0.39 0.70
N LYS A 42 8.27 0.12 -0.48
CA LYS A 42 6.99 0.84 -0.61
C LYS A 42 5.86 -0.18 -0.75
N VAL A 43 4.88 -0.13 0.13
CA VAL A 43 3.66 -0.94 0.06
C VAL A 43 2.54 -0.06 -0.47
N ALA A 44 1.93 -0.43 -1.59
CA ALA A 44 0.66 0.16 -2.00
C ALA A 44 -0.48 -0.53 -1.22
N LEU A 45 -1.32 0.26 -0.61
CA LEU A 45 -2.54 -0.15 0.09
C LEU A 45 -3.72 0.29 -0.75
N ARG A 46 -4.63 -0.65 -1.03
CA ARG A 46 -5.90 -0.38 -1.70
C ARG A 46 -7.03 -0.63 -0.71
N VAL A 47 -7.85 0.39 -0.48
CA VAL A 47 -8.98 0.30 0.44
C VAL A 47 -10.25 0.58 -0.33
N PHE A 48 -11.24 -0.28 -0.17
CA PHE A 48 -12.60 -0.09 -0.68
C PHE A 48 -13.58 -0.03 0.47
N TRP A 49 -14.45 0.98 0.49
CA TRP A 49 -15.43 1.19 1.55
C TRP A 49 -16.76 1.71 1.02
N ASP A 50 -17.81 1.49 1.80
CA ASP A 50 -19.14 2.06 1.60
C ASP A 50 -19.57 2.86 2.83
N ALA A 51 -20.76 3.47 2.80
CA ALA A 51 -21.31 4.23 3.94
C ALA A 51 -21.46 3.39 5.22
N LYS A 52 -21.40 2.07 5.12
CA LYS A 52 -21.53 1.14 6.25
C LYS A 52 -20.16 0.56 6.67
N GLY A 53 -19.05 0.97 6.06
CA GLY A 53 -17.69 0.61 6.46
C GLY A 53 -16.82 -0.01 5.38
N VAL A 54 -15.65 -0.52 5.79
CA VAL A 54 -14.64 -1.06 4.88
C VAL A 54 -15.05 -2.44 4.34
N THR A 55 -15.08 -2.54 3.02
CA THR A 55 -15.45 -3.75 2.31
C THR A 55 -14.23 -4.65 2.06
N LEU A 56 -13.17 -4.09 1.49
CA LEU A 56 -11.95 -4.80 1.11
C LEU A 56 -10.71 -3.95 1.41
N ILE A 57 -9.67 -4.60 1.91
CA ILE A 57 -8.33 -4.02 2.08
C ILE A 57 -7.35 -4.97 1.39
N ASP A 58 -6.52 -4.46 0.49
CA ASP A 58 -5.50 -5.24 -0.22
C ASP A 58 -4.14 -4.53 -0.08
N PHE A 59 -3.12 -5.29 0.32
CA PHE A 59 -1.76 -4.80 0.48
C PHE A 59 -0.89 -5.35 -0.64
N PHE A 60 -0.11 -4.48 -1.26
CA PHE A 60 0.70 -4.79 -2.40
C PHE A 60 2.12 -4.24 -2.22
N THR A 61 3.08 -5.12 -1.93
CA THR A 61 4.41 -4.75 -1.46
C THR A 61 5.45 -4.55 -2.57
N SER A 62 5.24 -5.10 -3.77
CA SER A 62 6.24 -5.06 -4.86
C SER A 62 5.69 -5.59 -6.19
N GLY A 63 5.92 -4.83 -7.26
CA GLY A 63 5.74 -5.26 -8.66
C GLY A 63 5.01 -4.25 -9.55
N THR A 64 5.13 -4.42 -10.86
CA THR A 64 4.46 -3.58 -11.87
C THR A 64 2.93 -3.70 -11.75
N ILE A 65 2.21 -2.58 -11.84
CA ILE A 65 0.74 -2.57 -11.88
C ILE A 65 0.33 -3.21 -13.21
N ASN A 66 -0.04 -4.49 -13.16
CA ASN A 66 -0.55 -5.23 -14.31
C ASN A 66 -2.08 -5.18 -14.31
N ALA A 67 -2.68 -5.05 -15.50
CA ALA A 67 -4.12 -5.12 -15.71
C ALA A 67 -4.72 -6.43 -15.15
N ALA A 68 -4.05 -7.57 -15.33
CA ALA A 68 -4.53 -8.86 -14.81
C ALA A 68 -4.73 -8.84 -13.28
N ARG A 69 -3.77 -8.27 -12.56
CA ARG A 69 -3.84 -8.14 -11.09
C ARG A 69 -4.96 -7.18 -10.66
N TYR A 70 -5.24 -6.16 -11.47
CA TYR A 70 -6.37 -5.27 -11.23
C TYR A 70 -7.71 -6.03 -11.38
N CYS A 71 -7.85 -6.87 -12.42
CA CYS A 71 -9.02 -7.74 -12.59
C CYS A 71 -9.22 -8.70 -11.41
N ASP A 72 -8.14 -9.27 -10.87
CA ASP A 72 -8.22 -10.15 -9.70
C ASP A 72 -8.76 -9.43 -8.46
N ILE A 73 -8.34 -8.18 -8.25
CA ILE A 73 -8.79 -7.36 -7.12
C ILE A 73 -10.27 -6.99 -7.28
N LEU A 74 -10.70 -6.62 -8.48
CA LEU A 74 -12.12 -6.36 -8.75
C LEU A 74 -12.98 -7.62 -8.52
N THR A 75 -12.47 -8.79 -8.90
CA THR A 75 -13.15 -10.07 -8.65
C THR A 75 -13.27 -10.37 -7.16
N LYS A 76 -12.20 -10.10 -6.38
CA LYS A 76 -12.23 -10.19 -4.90
C LYS A 76 -13.22 -9.20 -4.30
N LEU A 77 -13.27 -7.97 -4.81
CA LEU A 77 -14.21 -6.94 -4.38
C LEU A 77 -15.66 -7.37 -4.62
N MET A 78 -15.98 -7.87 -5.82
CA MET A 78 -17.31 -8.41 -6.13
C MET A 78 -17.72 -9.55 -5.18
N SER A 79 -16.78 -10.44 -4.87
CA SER A 79 -17.01 -11.54 -3.92
C SER A 79 -17.20 -11.04 -2.48
N ALA A 80 -16.47 -10.01 -2.07
CA ALA A 80 -16.64 -9.37 -0.77
C ALA A 80 -17.98 -8.64 -0.67
N LEU A 81 -18.40 -7.94 -1.72
CA LEU A 81 -19.72 -7.29 -1.82
C LEU A 81 -20.84 -8.31 -1.77
N ARG A 82 -20.73 -9.44 -2.48
CA ARG A 82 -21.68 -10.55 -2.40
C ARG A 82 -21.92 -11.04 -0.97
N ARG A 83 -20.86 -11.22 -0.19
CA ARG A 83 -20.99 -11.66 1.21
C ARG A 83 -21.46 -10.56 2.16
N LYS A 84 -20.85 -9.38 2.09
CA LYS A 84 -21.08 -8.31 3.08
C LYS A 84 -22.33 -7.47 2.79
N ARG A 85 -22.74 -7.41 1.52
CA ARG A 85 -23.74 -6.47 0.98
C ARG A 85 -24.58 -7.09 -0.15
N PRO A 86 -25.37 -8.15 0.11
CA PRO A 86 -26.15 -8.85 -0.92
C PRO A 86 -27.11 -7.93 -1.69
N GLY A 87 -27.68 -6.91 -1.03
CA GLY A 87 -28.63 -5.97 -1.64
C GLY A 87 -28.01 -4.89 -2.55
N LEU A 88 -26.68 -4.78 -2.64
CA LEU A 88 -26.01 -3.78 -3.49
C LEU A 88 -25.76 -4.28 -4.92
N LEU A 89 -25.87 -5.58 -5.17
CA LEU A 89 -25.60 -6.20 -6.48
C LEU A 89 -26.77 -6.08 -7.46
N SER A 90 -27.99 -5.86 -6.98
CA SER A 90 -29.18 -5.73 -7.82
C SER A 90 -29.23 -4.42 -8.63
N ARG A 91 -28.39 -3.43 -8.29
CA ARG A 91 -28.46 -2.08 -8.87
C ARG A 91 -27.41 -1.77 -9.94
N GLY A 92 -26.63 -2.77 -10.37
CA GLY A 92 -25.55 -2.57 -11.34
C GLY A 92 -24.39 -1.79 -10.73
N VAL A 93 -23.25 -2.46 -10.55
CA VAL A 93 -22.02 -1.78 -10.12
C VAL A 93 -21.38 -1.19 -11.37
N CYS A 94 -21.53 0.12 -11.57
CA CYS A 94 -20.77 0.85 -12.58
C CYS A 94 -19.46 1.32 -11.93
N PHE A 95 -18.33 0.85 -12.44
CA PHE A 95 -16.98 1.25 -12.02
C PHE A 95 -16.48 2.44 -12.84
#